data_AF-A0A0R3D135-F1
#
_entry.id   AF-A0A0R3D135-F1
#
_cell.length_a   1.000
_cell.length_b   1.000
_cell.length_c   1.000
_cell.angle_alpha   90.00
_cell.angle_beta   90.00
_cell.angle_gamma   90.00
#
_symmetry.space_group_name_H-M   'P 1'
#
loop_
_entity.id
_entity.type
_entity.pdbx_description
1 polymer ?
#
loop_
_entity_poly.entity_id
_entity_poly.type
_entity_poly.pdbx_seq_one_letter_code
_entity_poly.pdbx_strand_id
1 'polypeptide(L)' 'MKRKAVKVRKKRGPAPTGKGTQIQVRLQPDDLTAVDDWIVKQETAPSRPEAIRTLMRQALKTRPKG' A
#
# COMPACT_ATOMS: atom_id res chain seq x y z
N MET A 1 -30.52 37.38 13.16
CA MET A 1 -29.97 36.35 14.07
C MET A 1 -28.90 35.54 13.33
N LYS A 2 -27.64 35.53 13.79
CA LYS A 2 -26.57 34.75 13.14
C LYS A 2 -26.59 33.30 13.65
N ARG A 3 -26.80 32.33 12.76
CA ARG A 3 -26.70 30.89 13.09
C ARG A 3 -25.22 30.53 13.29
N LYS A 4 -24.84 30.11 14.50
CA LYS A 4 -23.52 29.52 14.77
C LYS A 4 -23.53 28.07 14.30
N ALA A 5 -22.64 27.73 13.36
CA ALA A 5 -22.45 26.35 12.92
C ALA A 5 -21.79 25.53 14.04
N VAL A 6 -22.44 24.46 14.47
CA VAL A 6 -21.87 23.48 15.40
C VAL A 6 -20.90 22.60 14.61
N LYS A 7 -19.61 22.63 14.96
CA LYS A 7 -18.60 21.73 14.37
C LYS A 7 -18.86 20.30 14.87
N VAL A 8 -19.57 19.51 14.07
CA VAL A 8 -19.76 18.07 14.36
C VAL A 8 -18.43 17.35 14.17
N ARG A 9 -17.84 16.87 15.26
CA ARG A 9 -16.61 16.08 15.23
C ARG A 9 -16.95 14.66 14.76
N LYS A 10 -16.65 14.35 13.50
CA LYS A 10 -16.87 13.02 12.93
C LYS A 10 -16.13 11.97 13.77
N LYS A 11 -16.83 10.89 14.14
CA LYS A 11 -16.21 9.73 14.81
C LYS A 11 -15.11 9.19 13.90
N ARG A 12 -13.92 8.95 14.47
CA ARG A 12 -12.85 8.23 13.78
C ARG A 12 -13.37 6.83 13.46
N GLY A 13 -12.99 6.31 12.29
CA GLY A 13 -13.28 4.93 11.90
C GLY A 13 -12.69 3.92 12.90
N PRO A 14 -13.05 2.64 12.77
CA PRO A 14 -12.52 1.57 13.61
C PRO A 14 -10.99 1.56 13.63
N ALA A 15 -10.41 1.05 14.72
CA ALA A 15 -8.97 0.88 14.83
C ALA A 15 -8.43 0.08 13.63
N PRO A 16 -7.26 0.41 13.08
CA PRO A 16 -6.69 -0.34 11.97
C PRO A 16 -6.54 -1.81 12.37
N THR A 17 -7.24 -2.70 11.67
CA THR A 17 -7.21 -4.15 11.91
C THR A 17 -5.97 -4.83 11.30
N GLY A 18 -5.09 -4.06 10.65
CA GLY A 18 -4.05 -4.58 9.77
C GLY A 18 -2.75 -4.93 10.50
N LYS A 19 -2.34 -6.20 10.41
CA LYS A 19 -1.00 -6.67 10.79
C LYS A 19 0.08 -5.88 10.02
N GLY A 20 0.98 -5.22 10.75
CA GLY A 20 2.12 -4.46 10.22
C GLY A 20 1.90 -2.95 10.07
N THR A 21 2.98 -2.20 9.84
CA THR A 21 2.95 -0.74 9.70
C THR A 21 2.55 -0.34 8.27
N GLN A 22 1.53 0.53 8.15
CA GLN A 22 1.11 1.05 6.85
C GLN A 22 2.16 2.01 6.29
N ILE A 23 2.58 1.78 5.04
CA ILE A 23 3.47 2.68 4.29
C ILE A 23 2.65 3.30 3.16
N GLN A 24 2.45 4.61 3.21
CA GLN A 24 1.74 5.37 2.17
C GLN A 24 2.72 5.80 1.09
N VAL A 25 2.93 4.95 0.07
CA VAL A 25 3.81 5.24 -1.08
C VAL A 25 2.98 5.56 -2.31
N ARG A 26 3.42 6.56 -3.08
CA ARG A 26 2.90 6.84 -4.42
C ARG A 26 3.88 6.29 -5.44
N LEU A 27 3.47 5.23 -6.14
CA LEU A 27 4.25 4.69 -7.26
C LEU A 27 3.98 5.53 -8.51
N GLN A 28 5.02 5.71 -9.33
CA GLN A 28 4.85 6.31 -10.66
C GLN A 28 4.15 5.30 -11.60
N PRO A 29 3.58 5.76 -12.74
CA PRO A 29 2.86 4.89 -13.66
C PRO A 29 3.67 3.68 -14.15
N ASP A 30 4.96 3.89 -14.42
CA ASP A 30 5.85 2.84 -14.92
C ASP A 30 6.09 1.75 -13.87
N ASP A 31 6.36 2.15 -12.62
CA ASP A 31 6.52 1.22 -11.49
C ASP A 31 5.23 0.44 -11.22
N LEU A 32 4.08 1.12 -11.30
CA LEU A 32 2.78 0.49 -11.08
C LEU A 32 2.48 -0.55 -12.16
N THR A 33 2.77 -0.22 -13.42
CA THR A 33 2.61 -1.12 -14.56
C THR A 33 3.52 -2.33 -14.43
N ALA A 34 4.79 -2.13 -14.05
CA ALA A 34 5.73 -3.23 -13.83
C ALA A 34 5.27 -4.20 -12.74
N VAL A 35 4.66 -3.70 -11.66
CA VAL A 35 4.06 -4.54 -10.61
C VAL A 35 2.86 -5.32 -11.15
N ASP A 36 1.97 -4.66 -11.90
CA ASP A 36 0.78 -5.32 -12.47
C ASP A 36 1.17 -6.42 -13.48
N ASP A 37 2.14 -6.15 -14.36
CA ASP A 37 2.67 -7.13 -15.31
C ASP A 37 3.32 -8.32 -14.61
N TRP A 38 3.99 -8.07 -13.47
CA TRP A 38 4.56 -9.14 -12.66
C TRP A 38 3.47 -10.01 -12.01
N ILE A 39 2.38 -9.41 -11.53
CA ILE A 39 1.24 -10.12 -10.92
C ILE A 39 0.59 -11.08 -11.91
N VAL A 40 0.38 -10.65 -13.17
CA VAL A 40 -0.24 -11.48 -14.22
C VAL A 40 0.55 -12.77 -14.49
N LYS A 41 1.86 -12.75 -14.24
CA LYS A 41 2.74 -13.91 -14.43
C LYS A 41 2.73 -14.89 -13.25
N GLN A 42 2.09 -14.55 -12.13
CA GLN A 42 2.05 -15.39 -10.94
C GLN A 42 0.78 -16.25 -10.93
N GLU A 43 0.93 -17.54 -10.65
CA GLU A 43 -0.20 -18.49 -10.55
C GLU A 43 -1.24 -18.09 -9.50
N THR A 44 -0.80 -17.48 -8.40
CA THR A 44 -1.65 -17.10 -7.27
C THR A 44 -2.33 -15.74 -7.42
N ALA A 45 -1.99 -14.98 -8.48
CA ALA A 45 -2.49 -13.63 -8.73
C ALA A 45 -2.51 -12.75 -7.44
N PRO A 46 -1.36 -12.54 -6.78
CA PRO A 46 -1.31 -11.86 -5.49
C PRO A 46 -1.83 -10.43 -5.58
N SER A 47 -2.37 -9.93 -4.48
CA SER A 47 -2.75 -8.52 -4.40
C SER A 47 -1.54 -7.60 -4.59
N ARG A 48 -1.72 -6.37 -5.11
CA ARG A 48 -0.61 -5.40 -5.28
C ARG A 48 0.25 -5.22 -4.02
N PRO A 49 -0.31 -5.07 -2.79
CA PRO A 49 0.51 -4.97 -1.59
C PRO A 49 1.33 -6.23 -1.29
N GLU A 50 0.80 -7.42 -1.62
CA GLU A 50 1.52 -8.68 -1.47
C GLU A 50 2.62 -8.86 -2.51
N ALA A 51 2.35 -8.49 -3.75
CA ALA A 51 3.34 -8.48 -4.83
C ALA A 51 4.54 -7.60 -4.45
N ILE A 52 4.28 -6.37 -4.01
CA ILE A 52 5.33 -5.43 -3.56
C ILE A 52 6.12 -6.03 -2.38
N ARG A 53 5.45 -6.64 -1.39
CA ARG A 53 6.13 -7.30 -0.25
C ARG A 53 7.04 -8.44 -0.71
N THR A 54 6.59 -9.24 -1.67
CA THR A 54 7.36 -10.36 -2.20
C THR A 54 8.58 -9.88 -2.98
N LEU A 55 8.39 -8.95 -3.92
CA LEU A 55 9.46 -8.33 -4.71
C LEU A 55 10.50 -7.66 -3.81
N MET A 56 10.07 -6.89 -2.81
CA MET A 56 10.96 -6.26 -1.83
C MET A 56 11.78 -7.31 -1.06
N ARG A 57 11.14 -8.38 -0.58
CA ARG A 57 11.86 -9.47 0.12
C ARG A 57 12.87 -10.17 -0.77
N GLN A 58 12.56 -10.35 -2.06
CA GLN A 58 13.50 -10.94 -3.02
C GLN A 58 14.72 -10.02 -3.23
N ALA A 59 14.49 -8.73 -3.46
CA ALA A 59 15.55 -7.74 -3.64
C ALA A 59 16.45 -7.57 -2.40
N LEU A 60 15.87 -7.65 -1.19
CA LEU A 60 16.66 -7.55 0.05
C LEU A 60 17.43 -8.83 0.39
N LYS A 61 17.02 -9.99 -0.15
CA LYS A 61 17.78 -11.25 0.00
C LYS A 61 19.04 -11.27 -0.86
N THR A 62 19.00 -10.62 -2.02
CA THR A 62 20.20 -10.45 -2.85
C THR A 62 21.12 -9.45 -2.16
N ARG A 63 22.30 -9.91 -1.70
CA ARG A 63 23.29 -9.03 -1.09
C ARG A 63 23.64 -7.94 -2.12
N PRO A 64 23.51 -6.64 -1.79
CA PRO A 64 23.93 -5.60 -2.70
C PRO A 64 25.43 -5.74 -2.97
N LYS A 65 25.83 -5.71 -4.24
CA LYS A 65 27.23 -5.44 -4.58
C LYS A 65 27.50 -4.00 -4.14
N GLY A 66 28.07 -3.85 -2.95
CA GLY A 66 28.70 -2.61 -2.51
C GLY A 66 29.99 -2.35 -3.27
#